data_AF-A0A1A3HL10-F1
#
_entry.id   AF-A0A1A3HL10-F1
#
_cell.length_a   1.000
_cell.length_b   1.000
_cell.length_c   1.000
_cell.angle_alpha   90.00
_cell.angle_beta   90.00
_cell.angle_gamma   90.00
#
_symmetry.space_group_name_H-M   'P 1'
#
loop_
_entity.id
_entity.type
_entity.pdbx_description
1 polymer ?
#
loop_
_entity_poly.entity_id
_entity_poly.type
_entity_poly.pdbx_seq_one_letter_code
_entity_poly.pdbx_strand_id
1 'polypeptide(L)' 'MAAAVAPIMLFFGSGSAHADNDLGKQCSPEGAKVWGNPGPIYCQRQADGQLQWVSIPAGAMCVAFCVNDPFAGP' A
#
# COMPACT_ATOMS: atom_id res chain seq x y z
N MET A 1 4.93 39.96 -20.59
CA MET A 1 4.37 38.66 -20.17
C MET A 1 5.49 37.89 -19.50
N ALA A 2 5.51 37.83 -18.16
CA ALA A 2 6.53 37.10 -17.41
C ALA A 2 5.90 35.78 -16.94
N ALA A 3 6.42 34.66 -17.44
CA ALA A 3 5.98 33.34 -17.03
C ALA A 3 6.54 33.04 -15.64
N ALA A 4 5.66 32.98 -14.63
CA ALA A 4 6.02 32.52 -13.30
C ALA A 4 6.17 30.99 -13.35
N VAL A 5 7.41 30.51 -13.26
CA VAL A 5 7.69 29.07 -13.13
C VAL A 5 7.53 28.71 -11.66
N ALA A 6 6.35 28.22 -11.29
CA ALA A 6 6.12 27.70 -9.94
C ALA A 6 6.87 26.38 -9.77
N PRO A 7 7.60 26.17 -8.66
CA PRO A 7 8.24 24.89 -8.40
C PRO A 7 7.16 23.82 -8.18
N ILE A 8 7.11 22.83 -9.07
CA ILE A 8 6.30 21.63 -8.87
C ILE A 8 6.98 20.83 -7.77
N MET A 9 6.46 20.92 -6.54
CA MET A 9 6.83 20.06 -5.44
C MET A 9 6.36 18.63 -5.76
N LEU A 10 7.20 17.86 -6.44
CA LEU A 10 7.02 16.42 -6.59
C LEU A 10 7.32 15.76 -5.24
N PHE A 11 6.28 15.56 -4.43
CA PHE A 11 6.35 14.66 -3.28
C PHE A 11 6.46 13.22 -3.81
N PHE A 12 7.69 12.78 -4.07
CA PHE A 12 7.99 11.36 -4.06
C PHE A 12 7.75 10.89 -2.64
N GLY A 13 6.59 10.30 -2.40
CA GLY A 13 6.26 9.72 -1.11
C GLY A 13 7.31 8.68 -0.77
N SER A 14 8.28 9.07 0.05
CA SER A 14 9.18 8.17 0.76
C SER A 14 8.39 7.43 1.83
N GLY A 15 7.38 6.66 1.41
CA GLY A 15 6.79 5.65 2.27
C GLY A 15 7.92 4.71 2.66
N SER A 16 8.06 4.42 3.95
CA SER A 16 8.96 3.38 4.39
C SER A 16 8.57 2.10 3.64
N ALA A 17 9.48 1.57 2.81
CA ALA A 17 9.25 0.29 2.12
C ALA A 17 8.96 -0.84 3.11
N HIS A 18 9.35 -0.63 4.37
CA HIS A 18 9.12 -1.46 5.54
C HIS A 18 8.20 -0.74 6.52
N ALA A 19 7.01 -1.29 6.74
CA ALA A 19 5.98 -0.74 7.60
C ALA A 19 5.79 -1.63 8.85
N ASP A 20 6.92 -1.99 9.46
CA ASP A 20 7.05 -3.04 10.47
C ASP A 20 6.21 -2.79 11.73
N ASN A 21 5.91 -1.51 12.02
CA ASN A 21 5.16 -1.09 13.20
C ASN A 21 3.87 -0.36 12.84
N ASP A 22 3.35 -0.55 11.62
CA ASP A 22 2.23 0.25 11.11
C ASP A 22 0.89 -0.47 11.12
N LEU A 23 0.86 -1.74 11.52
CA LEU A 23 -0.39 -2.48 11.75
C LEU A 23 -1.36 -1.70 12.67
N GLY A 24 -2.59 -1.55 12.22
CA GLY A 24 -3.65 -0.79 12.90
C GLY A 24 -3.52 0.73 12.79
N LYS A 25 -2.42 1.26 12.24
CA LYS A 25 -2.30 2.70 12.00
C LYS A 25 -3.05 3.12 10.74
N GLN A 26 -3.47 4.37 10.73
CA GLN A 26 -4.12 4.98 9.60
C GLN A 26 -3.23 4.95 8.35
N CYS A 27 -3.81 4.57 7.22
CA CYS A 27 -3.11 4.42 5.95
C CYS A 27 -3.84 5.13 4.80
N SER A 28 -3.13 5.38 3.71
CA SER A 28 -3.68 5.91 2.46
C SER A 28 -2.67 5.70 1.32
N PRO A 29 -3.09 5.42 0.09
CA PRO A 29 -4.47 5.17 -0.36
C PRO A 29 -4.98 3.75 -0.03
N GLU A 30 -6.30 3.57 -0.04
CA GLU A 30 -6.93 2.24 0.08
C GLU A 30 -6.37 1.28 -0.99
N GLY A 31 -6.05 0.05 -0.59
CA GLY A 31 -5.45 -0.96 -1.46
C GLY A 31 -3.93 -0.83 -1.65
N ALA A 32 -3.27 0.16 -1.04
CA ALA A 32 -1.81 0.21 -0.99
C ALA A 32 -1.26 -1.06 -0.31
N LYS A 33 -0.14 -1.58 -0.80
CA LYS A 33 0.52 -2.78 -0.30
C LYS A 33 1.98 -2.46 -0.02
N VAL A 34 2.47 -2.87 1.14
CA VAL A 34 3.86 -2.70 1.56
C VAL A 34 4.33 -3.95 2.28
N TRP A 35 5.64 -4.07 2.47
CA TRP A 35 6.20 -5.13 3.30
C TRP A 35 6.31 -4.62 4.74
N GLY A 36 5.89 -5.42 5.72
CA GLY A 36 6.20 -5.20 7.12
C GLY A 36 6.86 -6.43 7.71
N ASN A 37 7.26 -6.35 8.97
CA ASN A 37 7.73 -7.48 9.76
C ASN A 37 6.57 -7.91 10.68
N PRO A 38 6.05 -9.15 10.58
CA PRO A 38 6.66 -10.34 9.99
C PRO A 38 6.27 -10.67 8.54
N GLY A 39 5.51 -9.82 7.86
CA GLY A 39 5.05 -10.12 6.51
C GLY A 39 4.34 -8.97 5.82
N PRO A 40 3.80 -9.23 4.62
CA PRO A 40 3.12 -8.22 3.84
C PRO A 40 1.86 -7.68 4.52
N ILE A 41 1.63 -6.38 4.36
CA ILE A 41 0.46 -5.69 4.88
C ILE A 41 -0.18 -4.85 3.76
N TYR A 42 -1.48 -4.57 3.89
CA TYR A 42 -2.22 -3.74 2.95
C TYR A 42 -3.14 -2.75 3.66
N CYS A 43 -3.41 -1.64 2.99
CA CYS A 43 -4.30 -0.60 3.50
C CYS A 43 -5.75 -0.99 3.21
N GLN A 44 -6.51 -1.34 4.26
CA GLN A 44 -7.88 -1.80 4.15
C GLN A 44 -8.84 -0.90 4.92
N ARG A 45 -10.04 -0.69 4.35
CA ARG A 45 -11.16 -0.09 5.07
C ARG A 45 -11.72 -1.05 6.11
N GLN A 46 -11.74 -0.59 7.36
CA GLN A 46 -12.32 -1.30 8.48
C GLN A 46 -13.84 -1.06 8.57
N ALA A 47 -14.52 -1.84 9.41
CA ALA A 47 -15.97 -1.75 9.59
C ALA A 47 -16.43 -0.38 10.13
N ASP A 48 -15.58 0.34 10.86
CA ASP A 48 -15.79 1.71 11.33
C ASP A 48 -15.57 2.78 10.23
N GLY A 49 -15.14 2.36 9.04
CA GLY A 49 -14.93 3.22 7.89
C GLY A 49 -13.54 3.85 7.81
N GLN A 50 -12.66 3.70 8.81
CA GLN A 50 -11.27 4.15 8.71
C GLN A 50 -10.42 3.23 7.84
N LEU A 51 -9.41 3.80 7.18
CA LEU A 51 -8.39 3.05 6.46
C LEU A 51 -7.23 2.74 7.40
N GLN A 52 -6.92 1.46 7.58
CA GLN A 52 -5.81 1.02 8.43
C GLN A 52 -4.96 -0.05 7.75
N TRP A 53 -3.67 -0.10 8.10
CA TRP A 53 -2.80 -1.17 7.66
C TRP A 53 -3.16 -2.47 8.38
N VAL A 54 -3.37 -3.53 7.62
CA VAL A 54 -3.69 -4.86 8.13
C VAL A 54 -2.79 -5.91 7.48
N SER A 55 -2.57 -7.02 8.18
CA SER A 55 -1.77 -8.13 7.68
C SER A 55 -2.47 -8.84 6.52
N ILE A 56 -1.71 -9.19 5.49
CA ILE A 56 -2.17 -10.10 4.44
C ILE A 56 -1.91 -11.53 4.96
N PRO A 57 -2.97 -12.31 5.25
CA PRO A 57 -2.78 -13.67 5.73
C PRO A 57 -2.05 -14.52 4.69
N ALA A 58 -1.30 -15.52 5.14
CA ALA A 58 -0.43 -16.30 4.28
C ALA A 58 -1.15 -16.92 3.06
N GLY A 59 -2.37 -17.42 3.26
CA GLY A 59 -3.20 -17.97 2.18
C GLY A 59 -3.70 -16.94 1.16
N ALA A 60 -3.64 -15.65 1.47
CA ALA A 60 -4.01 -14.55 0.56
C ALA A 60 -2.79 -13.92 -0.13
N MET A 61 -1.56 -14.33 0.22
CA MET A 61 -0.33 -13.79 -0.38
C MET A 61 -0.27 -14.08 -1.88
N CYS A 62 -0.74 -15.25 -2.31
CA CYS A 62 -0.81 -15.65 -3.72
C CYS A 62 -1.75 -14.79 -4.56
N VAL A 63 -2.69 -14.04 -3.97
CA VAL A 63 -3.62 -13.17 -4.71
C VAL A 63 -3.26 -11.69 -4.54
N ALA A 64 -2.48 -11.37 -3.50
CA ALA A 64 -2.09 -10.01 -3.18
C ALA A 64 -0.85 -9.53 -3.94
N PHE A 65 0.13 -10.40 -4.23
CA PHE A 65 1.37 -10.02 -4.93
C PHE A 65 1.54 -10.66 -6.30
N CYS A 66 0.90 -11.79 -6.54
CA CYS A 66 0.80 -12.34 -7.88
C CYS A 66 -0.30 -11.55 -8.60
N VAL A 67 0.12 -10.45 -9.22
CA VAL A 67 -0.65 -9.82 -10.28
C VAL A 67 -0.95 -10.93 -11.29
N ASN A 68 -2.24 -11.24 -11.52
CA ASN A 68 -2.78 -12.04 -12.61
C ASN A 68 -1.71 -12.55 -13.58
N ASP A 69 -1.12 -13.71 -13.29
CA ASP A 69 -0.11 -14.32 -14.16
C ASP A 69 -0.88 -14.87 -15.38
N PRO A 70 -0.66 -14.38 -16.61
CA PRO A 70 -1.37 -14.91 -17.78
C PRO A 70 -1.00 -16.38 -18.09
N PHE A 71 -0.07 -16.98 -17.33
CA PHE A 71 0.27 -18.40 -17.40
C PHE A 71 -0.37 -19.27 -16.31
N ALA A 72 -1.19 -18.71 -15.42
CA ALA A 72 -2.12 -19.50 -14.61
C ALA A 72 -3.33 -19.91 -15.47
N GLY A 73 -3.07 -20.76 -16.46
CA GLY A 73 -4.12 -21.52 -17.15
C GLY A 73 -4.83 -22.48 -16.18
N PRO A 74 -5.97 -23.06 -16.60
CA PRO A 74 -6.83 -23.89 -15.76
C PRO A 74 -6.12 -25.07 -15.11
#